data_AF-K0C979-F1
#
_entry.id   AF-K0C979-F1
#
_cell.length_a   1.000
_cell.length_b   1.000
_cell.length_c   1.000
_cell.angle_alpha   90.00
_cell.angle_beta   90.00
_cell.angle_gamma   90.00
#
_symmetry.space_group_name_H-M   'P 1'
#
loop_
_entity.id
_entity.type
_entity.pdbx_description
1 polymer ?
#
loop_
_entity_poly.entity_id
_entity_poly.type
_entity_poly.pdbx_seq_one_letter_code
_entity_poly.pdbx_strand_id
1 'polypeptide(L)' 'MLKCKEVVQRADALIDGTPLSFGERLALRTHLMICRHCRRYVRQLDALTEHLRQQAPVAPLDDGEVDTILARLPPPPS' A
#
# COMPACT_ATOMS: atom_id res chain seq x y z
N MET A 1 17.11 -10.97 11.83
CA MET A 1 16.46 -9.75 12.36
C MET A 1 16.83 -8.59 11.44
N LEU A 2 15.85 -7.96 10.80
CA LEU A 2 16.07 -6.72 10.05
C LEU A 2 16.40 -5.58 11.02
N LYS A 3 17.32 -4.70 10.62
CA LYS A 3 17.60 -3.44 11.31
C LYS A 3 16.57 -2.38 10.91
N CYS A 4 16.30 -1.42 11.80
CA CYS A 4 15.35 -0.34 11.49
C CYS A 4 15.68 0.40 10.17
N LYS A 5 16.98 0.61 9.89
CA LYS A 5 17.45 1.23 8.62
C LYS A 5 17.03 0.41 7.39
N GLU A 6 17.10 -0.91 7.48
CA GLU A 6 16.74 -1.83 6.39
C GLU A 6 15.23 -1.86 6.14
N VAL A 7 14.43 -1.56 7.17
CA VAL A 7 12.97 -1.38 7.06
C VAL A 7 12.66 -0.06 6.38
N VAL A 8 13.31 1.04 6.79
CA VAL A 8 13.13 2.36 6.17
C VAL A 8 13.48 2.32 4.69
N GLN A 9 14.58 1.67 4.31
CA GLN A 9 14.98 1.52 2.91
C GLN A 9 14.00 0.71 2.04
N ARG A 10 13.12 -0.09 2.66
CA ARG A 10 12.13 -0.93 1.97
C ARG A 10 10.70 -0.46 2.22
N ALA A 11 10.49 0.66 2.91
CA ALA A 11 9.17 1.12 3.31
C ALA A 11 8.35 1.60 2.12
N ASP A 12 8.99 2.24 1.13
CA ASP A 12 8.32 2.68 -0.09
C ASP A 12 7.78 1.47 -0.86
N ALA A 13 8.61 0.44 -1.08
CA ALA A 13 8.18 -0.81 -1.72
C ALA A 13 7.04 -1.53 -0.96
N LEU A 14 6.99 -1.36 0.36
CA LEU A 14 5.92 -1.92 1.20
C LEU A 14 4.58 -1.19 1.00
N ILE A 15 4.61 0.13 0.73
CA ILE A 15 3.43 1.00 0.61
C ILE A 15 2.94 1.13 -0.83
N ASP A 16 3.86 1.12 -1.79
CA ASP A 16 3.56 1.14 -3.23
C ASP A 16 3.18 -0.25 -3.77
N GLY A 17 3.20 -1.28 -2.93
CA GLY A 17 2.83 -2.64 -3.32
C GLY A 17 3.79 -3.26 -4.32
N THR A 18 5.03 -2.77 -4.41
CA THR A 18 6.07 -3.30 -5.29
C THR A 18 6.32 -4.78 -4.95
N PRO A 19 6.62 -5.66 -5.92
CA PRO A 19 6.77 -7.08 -5.66
C PRO A 19 7.96 -7.36 -4.75
N LEU A 20 7.70 -7.51 -3.45
CA LEU A 20 8.64 -8.00 -2.46
C LEU A 20 8.66 -9.53 -2.49
N SER A 21 9.82 -10.15 -2.33
CA SER A 21 9.89 -11.61 -2.16
C SER A 21 9.11 -12.05 -0.92
N PHE A 22 8.66 -13.30 -0.87
CA PHE A 22 7.88 -13.82 0.26
C PHE A 22 8.65 -13.71 1.59
N GLY A 23 9.96 -14.00 1.56
CA GLY A 23 10.84 -13.91 2.72
C GLY A 23 10.99 -12.47 3.24
N GLU A 24 11.12 -11.50 2.34
CA GLU A 24 11.21 -10.08 2.73
C GLU A 24 9.91 -9.58 3.35
N ARG A 25 8.76 -9.98 2.78
CA ARG A 25 7.44 -9.66 3.34
C ARG A 25 7.29 -10.21 4.76
N LEU A 26 7.71 -11.45 4.99
CA LEU A 26 7.65 -12.06 6.31
C LEU A 26 8.59 -11.34 7.29
N ALA A 27 9.83 -11.07 6.88
CA ALA A 27 10.81 -10.38 7.73
C ALA A 27 10.35 -8.97 8.12
N LEU A 28 9.81 -8.20 7.17
CA LEU A 28 9.24 -6.87 7.42
C LEU A 28 8.05 -6.94 8.38
N ARG A 29 7.10 -7.85 8.14
CA ARG A 29 5.94 -8.04 9.04
C ARG A 29 6.38 -8.38 10.47
N THR A 30 7.30 -9.32 10.64
CA THR A 30 7.82 -9.70 11.95
C THR A 30 8.50 -8.52 12.65
N HIS A 31 9.27 -7.71 11.91
CA HIS A 31 9.90 -6.53 12.50
C HIS A 31 8.85 -5.49 12.94
N LEU A 32 7.83 -5.20 12.12
CA LEU A 32 6.76 -4.27 12.45
C LEU A 32 5.91 -4.77 13.63
N MET A 33 5.82 -6.09 13.83
CA MET A 33 5.19 -6.68 15.01
C MET A 33 5.89 -6.27 16.32
N ILE A 34 7.22 -6.25 16.31
CA ILE A 34 8.06 -6.05 17.51
C ILE A 34 8.43 -4.58 17.71
N CYS A 35 8.78 -3.86 16.64
CA CYS A 35 9.29 -2.49 16.71
C CYS A 35 8.17 -1.45 16.52
N ARG A 36 7.78 -0.80 17.62
CA ARG A 36 6.78 0.28 17.62
C ARG A 36 7.18 1.49 16.77
N HIS A 37 8.47 1.81 16.68
CA HIS A 37 8.96 2.97 15.94
C HIS A 37 8.79 2.80 14.43
N CYS A 38 9.22 1.64 13.90
CA CYS A 38 9.03 1.30 12.50
C CYS A 38 7.54 1.19 12.16
N ARG A 39 6.71 0.67 13.06
CA ARG A 39 5.25 0.64 12.86
C ARG A 39 4.65 2.04 12.76
N ARG A 40 5.04 2.97 13.63
CA ARG A 40 4.57 4.37 13.56
C ARG A 40 5.05 5.04 12.27
N TYR A 41 6.31 4.85 11.91
CA TYR A 41 6.89 5.40 10.70
C TYR A 41 6.14 4.94 9.44
N VAL A 42 5.95 3.63 9.26
CA VAL A 42 5.23 3.09 8.09
C VAL A 42 3.79 3.62 8.02
N ARG A 43 3.09 3.72 9.15
CA ARG A 43 1.73 4.31 9.17
C ARG A 43 1.70 5.77 8.75
N GLN A 44 2.68 6.57 9.15
CA GLN A 44 2.76 7.98 8.77
C GLN A 44 3.08 8.12 7.27
N LEU A 45 3.99 7.30 6.76
CA LEU A 45 4.33 7.28 5.35
C LEU A 45 3.14 6.83 4.49
N ASP A 46 2.40 5.81 4.92
CA ASP A 46 1.19 5.33 4.27
C ASP A 46 0.10 6.42 4.22
N ALA A 47 -0.15 7.10 5.35
CA ALA A 47 -1.12 8.20 5.38
C ALA A 47 -0.72 9.39 4.49
N LEU A 48 0.58 9.70 4.42
CA LEU A 48 1.11 10.76 3.56
C LEU A 48 0.96 10.41 2.07
N THR A 49 1.38 9.20 1.69
CA THR A 49 1.30 8.73 0.30
C THR A 49 -0.14 8.63 -0.17
N GLU A 50 -1.07 8.17 0.67
CA GLU A 50 -2.49 8.15 0.35
C GLU A 50 -3.04 9.56 0.10
N HIS A 51 -2.71 10.54 0.94
CA HIS A 51 -3.10 11.93 0.71
C HIS A 51 -2.56 12.47 -0.63
N LEU A 52 -1.30 12.17 -0.96
CA LEU A 52 -0.70 12.59 -2.22
C LEU A 52 -1.39 11.93 -3.43
N ARG A 53 -1.74 10.65 -3.33
CA ARG A 53 -2.47 9.92 -4.38
C ARG A 53 -3.86 10.51 -4.61
N GLN A 54 -4.57 10.90 -3.55
CA GLN A 54 -5.89 11.53 -3.66
C GLN A 54 -5.85 12.93 -4.30
N GLN A 55 -4.75 13.66 -4.11
CA GLN A 55 -4.55 14.98 -4.71
C GLN A 55 -3.99 14.92 -6.13
N ALA A 56 -3.46 13.77 -6.55
CA ALA A 56 -2.94 13.61 -7.90
C ALA A 56 -4.08 13.77 -8.91
N PRO A 57 -3.93 14.60 -9.95
CA PRO A 57 -4.93 14.72 -10.99
C PRO A 57 -5.08 13.37 -11.71
N VAL A 58 -6.20 12.70 -11.50
CA VAL A 58 -6.57 11.47 -12.21
C VAL A 58 -7.33 11.89 -13.46
N ALA A 59 -6.84 11.49 -14.63
CA ALA A 59 -7.61 11.65 -15.85
C ALA A 59 -8.91 10.83 -15.71
N PRO A 60 -10.08 11.36 -16.10
CA PRO A 60 -11.30 10.58 -16.10
C PRO A 60 -11.08 9.30 -16.91
N LEU A 61 -11.50 8.15 -16.38
CA LEU A 61 -11.61 6.93 -17.18
C LEU A 61 -12.66 7.16 -18.26
N ASP A 62 -12.51 6.50 -19.42
CA ASP A 62 -13.57 6.54 -20.42
C ASP A 62 -14.80 5.76 -19.94
N ASP A 63 -15.98 6.18 -20.42
CA ASP A 63 -17.25 5.61 -19.99
C ASP A 63 -17.34 4.09 -20.28
N GLY A 64 -16.69 3.61 -21.35
CA GLY A 64 -16.69 2.19 -21.72
C GLY A 64 -15.88 1.31 -20.76
N GLU A 65 -14.75 1.82 -20.27
CA GLU A 65 -13.97 1.18 -19.20
C GLU A 65 -14.75 1.13 -17.89
N VAL A 66 -15.45 2.21 -17.54
CA VAL A 66 -16.29 2.27 -16.32
C VAL A 66 -17.40 1.22 -16.39
N ASP A 67 -18.13 1.13 -17.50
CA ASP A 67 -19.19 0.14 -17.71
C ASP A 67 -18.68 -1.30 -17.60
N THR A 68 -17.48 -1.55 -18.15
CA THR A 68 -16.84 -2.86 -18.09
C THR A 68 -16.49 -3.27 -16.65
N ILE A 69 -16.10 -2.32 -15.80
CA ILE A 69 -15.82 -2.57 -14.38
C ILE A 69 -17.13 -2.80 -13.62
N LEU A 70 -18.15 -1.98 -13.85
CA LEU A 70 -19.46 -2.09 -13.21
C LEU A 70 -20.13 -3.45 -13.48
N ALA A 71 -20.00 -3.98 -14.70
CA ALA A 71 -20.53 -5.29 -15.06
C ALA A 71 -19.89 -6.47 -14.30
N ARG A 72 -18.71 -6.27 -13.68
CA ARG A 72 -18.01 -7.29 -12.88
C ARG A 72 -18.30 -7.20 -11.38
N LEU A 73 -18.92 -6.10 -10.93
CA LEU A 73 -19.27 -5.92 -9.52
C LEU A 73 -20.55 -6.72 -9.19
N PRO A 74 -20.57 -7.45 -8.07
CA PRO A 74 -21.80 -8.11 -7.63
C PRO A 74 -22.88 -7.05 -7.32
N PRO A 75 -24.18 -7.37 -7.53
CA PRO A 75 -25.24 -6.44 -7.24
C PRO A 75 -25.23 -6.05 -5.75
N PRO A 76 -25.64 -4.82 -5.40
CA PRO A 76 -25.67 -4.38 -4.02
C PRO A 76 -26.57 -5.31 -3.19
N PRO A 77 -26.21 -5.57 -1.91
CA PRO A 77 -27.06 -6.36 -1.03
C PRO A 77 -28.43 -5.68 -0.86
N SER A 78 -29.48 -6.49 -0.86
CA SER A 78 -30.89 -6.07 -0.69
C SER A 78 -31.18 -5.47 0.68
#